data_AF-A0A4Q9G0C8-F1
#
_entry.id   AF-A0A4Q9G0C8-F1
#
_cell.length_a   1.000
_cell.length_b   1.000
_cell.length_c   1.000
_cell.angle_alpha   90.00
_cell.angle_beta   90.00
_cell.angle_gamma   90.00
#
_symmetry.space_group_name_H-M   'P 1'
#
loop_
_entity.id
_entity.type
_entity.pdbx_description
1 polymer ?
#
loop_
_entity_poly.entity_id
_entity_poly.type
_entity_poly.pdbx_seq_one_letter_code
_entity_poly.pdbx_strand_id
1 'polypeptide(L)'
;MLRKGLCRRIADFIMGRSLWLTDEPEVAAEWLARATALNPSYAQGIYAGAFTEMLTGKAAATFAGLDTLLRLSPLVPLRYGIHGSVRRC
;
A
#
# COMPACT_ATOMS: atom_id res chain seq x y z
N MET A 1 4.53 -0.14 -25.48
CA MET A 1 5.17 -0.57 -24.20
C MET A 1 4.36 -0.15 -22.96
N LEU A 2 3.85 1.08 -22.88
CA LEU A 2 3.05 1.62 -21.75
C LEU A 2 1.84 0.78 -21.30
N ARG A 3 1.08 0.18 -22.23
CA ARG A 3 -0.11 -0.63 -21.90
C ARG A 3 0.20 -1.91 -21.12
N LYS A 4 1.33 -2.59 -21.41
CA LYS A 4 1.70 -3.83 -20.70
C LYS A 4 2.10 -3.56 -19.25
N GLY A 5 2.82 -2.46 -19.00
CA GLY A 5 3.18 -2.04 -17.64
C GLY A 5 1.96 -1.64 -16.80
N LEU A 6 0.97 -1.00 -17.43
CA LEU A 6 -0.28 -0.63 -16.77
C LEU A 6 -1.12 -1.85 -16.35
N CYS A 7 -1.35 -2.81 -17.25
CA CYS A 7 -2.10 -4.03 -16.92
C CYS A 7 -1.42 -4.85 -15.82
N ARG A 8 -0.09 -4.97 -15.88
CA ARG A 8 0.68 -5.68 -14.84
C ARG A 8 0.52 -5.03 -13.47
N ARG A 9 0.67 -3.70 -13.39
CA ARG A 9 0.48 -2.95 -12.13
C ARG A 9 -0.91 -3.17 -11.53
N ILE A 10 -1.95 -3.18 -12.36
CA ILE A 10 -3.33 -3.43 -11.91
C ILE A 10 -3.46 -4.86 -11.38
N ALA A 11 -2.92 -5.84 -12.09
CA ALA A 11 -2.93 -7.23 -11.64
C ALA A 11 -2.22 -7.40 -10.29
N ASP A 12 -0.99 -6.88 -10.16
CA ASP A 12 -0.22 -6.93 -8.92
C ASP A 12 -0.97 -6.26 -7.75
N PHE A 13 -1.60 -5.10 -8.01
CA PHE A 13 -2.39 -4.40 -6.99
C PHE A 13 -3.64 -5.18 -6.55
N ILE A 14 -4.40 -5.74 -7.49
CA ILE A 14 -5.61 -6.52 -7.18
C ILE A 14 -5.25 -7.80 -6.41
N MET A 15 -4.15 -8.48 -6.79
CA MET A 15 -3.66 -9.65 -6.06
C MET A 15 -3.27 -9.32 -4.62
N GLY A 16 -2.54 -8.23 -4.39
CA GLY A 16 -2.23 -7.79 -3.02
C GLY A 16 -3.49 -7.50 -2.21
N ARG A 17 -4.50 -6.88 -2.82
CA ARG A 17 -5.78 -6.56 -2.17
C ARG A 17 -6.63 -7.79 -1.87
N SER A 18 -6.63 -8.81 -2.72
CA SER A 18 -7.37 -10.04 -2.46
C SER A 18 -6.78 -10.83 -1.28
N LEU A 19 -5.45 -10.77 -1.10
CA LEU A 19 -4.76 -11.48 -0.02
C LEU A 19 -5.07 -10.90 1.37
N TRP A 20 -5.49 -9.63 1.47
CA TRP A 20 -6.07 -9.12 2.73
C TRP A 20 -7.35 -9.83 3.13
N LEU A 21 -8.13 -10.32 2.15
CA LEU A 21 -9.40 -11.01 2.40
C LEU A 21 -9.20 -12.50 2.72
N THR A 22 -7.99 -13.03 2.51
CA THR A 22 -7.62 -14.41 2.80
C THR A 22 -6.67 -14.54 3.99
N ASP A 23 -6.49 -13.48 4.78
CA ASP A 23 -5.63 -13.44 5.97
C ASP A 23 -4.14 -13.70 5.67
N GLU A 24 -3.66 -13.22 4.51
CA GLU A 24 -2.24 -13.33 4.09
C GLU A 24 -1.59 -11.95 3.84
N PRO A 25 -1.55 -11.05 4.84
CA PRO A 25 -1.05 -9.68 4.65
C PRO A 25 0.46 -9.62 4.35
N GLU A 26 1.27 -10.58 4.81
CA GLU A 26 2.70 -10.65 4.50
C GLU A 26 2.92 -10.90 2.99
N VAL A 27 2.14 -11.81 2.40
CA VAL A 27 2.18 -12.09 0.96
C VAL A 27 1.62 -10.90 0.19
N ALA A 28 0.55 -10.26 0.70
CA ALA A 28 -0.01 -9.06 0.11
C ALA A 28 1.04 -7.93 -0.04
N ALA A 29 1.91 -7.76 0.95
CA ALA A 29 2.95 -6.73 0.93
C ALA A 29 3.89 -6.87 -0.27
N GLU A 30 4.28 -8.09 -0.62
CA GLU A 30 5.16 -8.35 -1.78
C GLU A 30 4.49 -7.96 -3.11
N TRP A 31 3.21 -8.29 -3.29
CA TRP A 31 2.46 -7.94 -4.50
C TRP A 31 2.29 -6.43 -4.63
N LEU A 32 2.00 -5.74 -3.52
CA LEU A 32 1.88 -4.28 -3.50
C LEU A 32 3.22 -3.57 -3.75
N ALA A 33 4.34 -4.15 -3.29
CA ALA A 33 5.68 -3.67 -3.59
C ALA A 33 5.98 -3.75 -5.10
N ARG A 34 5.57 -4.83 -5.78
CA ARG A 34 5.70 -4.96 -7.25
C ARG A 34 4.88 -3.88 -7.98
N ALA A 35 3.65 -3.64 -7.55
CA ALA A 35 2.78 -2.63 -8.14
C ALA A 35 3.35 -1.19 -8.01
N THR A 36 3.94 -0.88 -6.85
CA THR A 36 4.55 0.43 -6.57
C THR A 36 5.93 0.59 -7.22
N ALA A 37 6.69 -0.49 -7.39
CA ALA A 37 7.94 -0.48 -8.16
C ALA A 37 7.72 -0.12 -9.65
N LEU A 38 6.58 -0.54 -10.23
CA LEU A 38 6.21 -0.19 -11.61
C LEU A 38 5.78 1.28 -11.75
N ASN A 39 5.23 1.89 -10.70
CA ASN A 39 4.89 3.31 -10.68
C ASN A 39 5.03 3.87 -9.26
N PRO A 40 6.18 4.51 -8.95
CA PRO A 40 6.44 5.11 -7.63
C PRO A 40 5.49 6.25 -7.26
N SER A 41 4.74 6.80 -8.21
CA SER A 41 3.74 7.84 -7.98
C SER A 41 2.33 7.28 -7.78
N TYR A 42 2.17 5.95 -7.69
CA TYR A 42 0.87 5.31 -7.52
C TYR A 42 0.37 5.40 -6.07
N ALA A 43 -0.26 6.52 -5.73
CA ALA A 43 -0.77 6.83 -4.38
C ALA A 43 -1.62 5.72 -3.77
N GLN A 44 -2.56 5.12 -4.52
CA GLN A 44 -3.41 4.05 -3.98
C GLN A 44 -2.62 2.76 -3.67
N GLY A 45 -1.57 2.47 -4.43
CA GLY A 45 -0.67 1.34 -4.15
C GLY A 45 0.18 1.57 -2.92
N ILE A 46 0.71 2.78 -2.75
CA ILE A 46 1.48 3.17 -1.54
C ILE A 46 0.59 3.15 -0.30
N TYR A 47 -0.64 3.65 -0.41
CA TYR A 47 -1.63 3.56 0.66
C TYR A 47 -1.89 2.11 1.06
N ALA A 48 -2.12 1.23 0.07
CA ALA A 48 -2.36 -0.18 0.34
C ALA A 48 -1.13 -0.84 1.00
N GLY A 49 0.08 -0.54 0.53
CA GLY A 49 1.31 -1.00 1.16
C GLY A 49 1.39 -0.58 2.62
N ALA A 50 1.25 0.71 2.92
CA ALA A 50 1.29 1.24 4.28
C ALA A 50 0.22 0.64 5.20
N PHE A 51 -0.99 0.40 4.68
CA PHE A 51 -2.06 -0.29 5.40
C PHE A 51 -1.69 -1.75 5.71
N THR A 52 -1.03 -2.44 4.78
CA THR A 52 -0.56 -3.82 4.98
C THR A 52 0.54 -3.89 6.03
N GLU A 53 1.48 -2.94 6.00
CA GLU A 53 2.52 -2.80 7.03
C GLU A 53 1.89 -2.54 8.41
N MET A 54 0.78 -1.79 8.47
CA MET A 54 0.04 -1.59 9.72
C MET A 54 -0.58 -2.90 10.22
N LEU A 55 -1.24 -3.66 9.33
CA LEU A 55 -1.85 -4.95 9.69
C LEU A 55 -0.82 -5.96 10.21
N THR A 56 0.42 -5.88 9.72
CA THR A 56 1.54 -6.75 10.14
C THR A 56 2.37 -6.18 11.29
N GLY A 57 1.94 -5.08 11.91
CA GLY A 57 2.61 -4.49 13.08
C GLY A 57 3.89 -3.70 12.78
N LYS A 58 4.17 -3.38 11.51
CA LYS A 58 5.39 -2.69 11.06
C LYS A 58 5.21 -1.17 11.05
N ALA A 59 5.05 -0.60 12.25
CA ALA A 59 4.76 0.82 12.46
C ALA A 59 5.67 1.79 11.69
N ALA A 60 6.99 1.57 11.73
CA ALA A 60 7.96 2.45 11.06
C ALA A 60 7.78 2.47 9.53
N ALA A 61 7.54 1.30 8.92
CA ALA A 61 7.29 1.19 7.49
C ALA A 61 5.95 1.83 7.10
N THR A 62 4.93 1.68 7.94
CA THR A 62 3.65 2.37 7.76
C THR A 62 3.81 3.89 7.72
N PHE A 63 4.51 4.50 8.69
CA PHE A 63 4.70 5.95 8.71
C PHE A 63 5.48 6.46 7.49
N ALA A 64 6.56 5.78 7.11
CA ALA A 64 7.34 6.15 5.92
C ALA A 64 6.49 6.10 4.62
N GLY A 65 5.63 5.09 4.50
CA GLY A 65 4.68 4.97 3.40
C GLY A 65 3.65 6.10 3.38
N LEU A 66 3.11 6.47 4.55
CA LEU A 66 2.15 7.57 4.67
C LEU A 66 2.78 8.95 4.39
N ASP A 67 4.01 9.18 4.82
CA ASP A 67 4.73 10.42 4.49
C ASP A 67 4.92 10.57 2.98
N THR A 68 5.26 9.47 2.30
CA THR A 68 5.37 9.44 0.84
C THR A 68 4.02 9.69 0.17
N LEU A 69 2.97 9.05 0.68
CA LEU A 69 1.61 9.24 0.20
C LEU A 69 1.15 10.69 0.33
N LEU A 70 1.46 11.36 1.44
CA LEU A 70 1.09 12.75 1.69
C LEU A 70 1.75 13.73 0.73
N ARG A 71 2.99 13.44 0.32
CA ARG A 71 3.67 14.23 -0.73
C ARG A 71 3.00 14.07 -2.10
N LEU A 72 2.39 12.91 -2.38
CA LEU A 72 1.75 12.61 -3.67
C LEU A 72 0.27 13.01 -3.72
N SER A 73 -0.46 12.84 -2.63
CA SER A 73 -1.88 13.13 -2.54
C SER A 73 -2.23 13.56 -1.11
N PRO A 74 -2.43 14.85 -0.85
CA PRO A 74 -2.69 15.36 0.50
C PRO A 74 -4.09 14.99 1.06
N LEU A 75 -5.00 14.47 0.22
CA LEU A 75 -6.40 14.23 0.56
C LEU A 75 -6.77 12.74 0.69
N VAL A 76 -5.82 11.85 0.99
CA VAL A 76 -6.16 10.42 1.07
C VAL A 76 -7.15 10.13 2.22
N PRO A 77 -8.36 9.60 1.94
CA PRO A 77 -9.48 9.58 2.90
C PRO A 77 -9.25 8.75 4.17
N LEU A 78 -8.35 7.77 4.14
CA LEU A 78 -8.19 6.80 5.22
C LEU A 78 -6.94 7.04 6.10
N ARG A 79 -6.29 8.21 5.98
CA ARG A 79 -5.12 8.57 6.78
C ARG A 79 -5.35 8.49 8.29
N TYR A 80 -6.50 9.02 8.74
CA TYR A 80 -6.83 9.07 10.17
C TYR A 80 -6.91 7.68 10.79
N GLY A 81 -7.52 6.72 10.08
CA GLY A 81 -7.63 5.33 10.53
C GLY A 81 -6.27 4.68 10.73
N ILE A 82 -5.34 4.87 9.78
CA ILE A 82 -4.01 4.24 9.87
C ILE A 82 -3.16 4.89 10.99
N HIS A 83 -3.12 6.23 11.05
CA HIS A 83 -2.35 6.93 12.08
C HIS A 83 -2.86 6.64 13.51
N GLY A 84 -4.19 6.54 13.68
CA GLY A 84 -4.79 6.27 14.99
C GLY A 84 -4.54 4.85 15.49
N SER A 85 -4.52 3.86 14.59
CA SER A 85 -4.29 2.46 14.95
C SER A 85 -2.82 2.18 15.26
N VAL A 86 -1.87 2.73 14.50
CA VAL A 86 -0.43 2.48 14.72
C VAL A 86 0.07 3.04 16.06
N ARG A 87 -0.49 4.16 16.57
CA ARG A 87 -0.08 4.77 17.85
C ARG A 87 -0.54 4.00 19.10
N ARG A 88 -1.28 2.90 18.95
CA ARG A 88 -1.75 2.06 20.07
C ARG A 88 -1.02 0.73 20.22
N CYS A 89 -0.10 0.40 19.32
CA CYS A 89 0.82 -0.73 19.44
C CYS A 89 2.14 -0.27 20.07
#